data_AF-A0A7X1J407-F1
#
_entry.id   AF-A0A7X1J407-F1
#
_cell.length_a   1.000
_cell.length_b   1.000
_cell.length_c   1.000
_cell.angle_alpha   90.00
_cell.angle_beta   90.00
_cell.angle_gamma   90.00
#
_symmetry.space_group_name_H-M   'P 1'
#
loop_
_entity.id
_entity.type
_entity.pdbx_description
1 polymer ?
#
loop_
_entity_poly.entity_id
_entity_poly.type
_entity_poly.pdbx_seq_one_letter_code
_entity_poly.pdbx_strand_id
1 'polypeptide(L)'
;MRATAFGRAVPVVGRDGETLTARTRVEADETVLAGHYPGFPVLPAVCLVEAVDLALDGAGRWERGRMRLAEIESSRFLGPVLPGDDLTLTMTVEPSHAGDAVRCTATVSAGRGPAARLRLLYRAVQP
;
A
#
# COMPACT_ATOMS: atom_id res chain seq x y z
N MET A 1 -22.16 6.09 -11.57
CA MET A 1 -20.84 6.55 -12.04
C MET A 1 -19.82 6.09 -11.01
N ARG A 2 -19.07 5.02 -11.29
CA ARG A 2 -18.02 4.53 -10.37
C ARG A 2 -16.73 5.25 -10.74
N ALA A 3 -16.22 6.06 -9.82
CA ALA A 3 -14.86 6.54 -9.88
C ALA A 3 -13.93 5.32 -9.81
N THR A 4 -13.05 5.13 -10.78
CA THR A 4 -11.82 4.36 -10.61
C THR A 4 -10.95 5.17 -9.65
N ALA A 5 -11.26 5.05 -8.36
CA ALA A 5 -10.36 5.37 -7.30
C ALA A 5 -9.37 4.20 -7.20
N PHE A 6 -8.12 4.50 -6.90
CA PHE A 6 -7.11 3.54 -6.48
C PHE A 6 -7.71 2.61 -5.40
N GLY A 7 -8.24 1.46 -5.83
CA GLY A 7 -9.18 0.60 -5.09
C GLY A 7 -9.43 -0.74 -5.78
N ARG A 8 -8.57 -1.06 -6.76
CA ARG A 8 -8.46 -2.40 -7.33
C ARG A 8 -7.56 -3.25 -6.44
N ALA A 9 -7.76 -4.57 -6.49
CA ALA A 9 -6.87 -5.50 -5.82
C ALA A 9 -5.42 -5.26 -6.26
N VAL A 10 -4.49 -5.29 -5.29
CA VAL A 10 -3.05 -5.17 -5.54
C VAL A 10 -2.45 -6.57 -5.39
N PRO A 11 -2.23 -7.31 -6.49
CA PRO A 11 -1.83 -8.71 -6.41
C PRO A 11 -0.42 -8.87 -5.82
N VAL A 12 -0.30 -9.76 -4.85
CA VAL A 12 0.99 -10.28 -4.39
C VAL A 12 1.52 -11.26 -5.44
N VAL A 13 2.67 -10.94 -6.02
CA VAL A 13 3.33 -11.70 -7.10
C VAL A 13 4.50 -12.56 -6.60
N GLY A 14 4.93 -12.38 -5.34
CA GLY A 14 6.03 -13.15 -4.76
C GLY A 14 5.96 -13.20 -3.24
N ARG A 15 6.48 -14.28 -2.66
CA ARG A 15 6.55 -14.54 -1.22
C ARG A 15 7.88 -15.18 -0.89
N ASP A 16 8.60 -14.63 0.08
CA ASP A 16 9.85 -15.16 0.60
C ASP A 16 9.90 -14.95 2.12
N GLY A 17 9.69 -16.02 2.88
CA GLY A 17 9.49 -15.95 4.33
C GLY A 17 8.37 -14.97 4.71
N GLU A 18 8.72 -13.98 5.53
CA GLU A 18 7.83 -12.90 6.00
C GLU A 18 7.70 -11.73 5.01
N THR A 19 8.42 -11.80 3.89
CA THR A 19 8.41 -10.76 2.86
C THR A 19 7.43 -11.11 1.74
N LEU A 20 6.63 -10.13 1.36
CA LEU A 20 5.70 -10.15 0.25
C LEU A 20 6.13 -9.12 -0.79
N THR A 21 6.00 -9.49 -2.07
CA THR A 21 6.17 -8.57 -3.18
C THR A 21 4.86 -8.44 -3.92
N ALA A 22 4.34 -7.22 -4.02
CA ALA A 22 3.12 -6.91 -4.77
C ALA A 22 3.41 -5.90 -5.89
N ARG A 23 2.55 -5.90 -6.92
CA ARG A 23 2.67 -4.99 -8.06
C ARG A 23 1.32 -4.39 -8.42
N THR A 24 1.32 -3.12 -8.76
CA THR A 24 0.17 -2.43 -9.33
C THR A 24 0.65 -1.31 -10.24
N ARG A 25 -0.15 -0.94 -11.22
CA ARG A 25 0.08 0.22 -12.07
C ARG A 25 -0.65 1.43 -11.50
N VAL A 26 -0.27 2.65 -11.87
CA VAL A 26 -1.09 3.84 -11.70
C VAL A 26 -1.63 4.21 -13.07
N GLU A 27 -2.93 4.01 -13.29
CA GLU A 27 -3.50 4.36 -14.60
C GLU A 27 -3.60 5.88 -14.77
N ALA A 28 -3.55 6.34 -16.01
CA ALA A 28 -3.62 7.78 -16.28
C ALA A 28 -5.03 8.38 -16.06
N ASP A 29 -6.04 7.53 -16.05
CA ASP A 29 -7.46 7.87 -15.85
C ASP A 29 -7.94 7.63 -14.41
N GLU A 30 -7.03 7.38 -13.45
CA GLU A 30 -7.41 7.30 -12.04
C GLU A 30 -8.11 8.60 -11.63
N THR A 31 -9.33 8.47 -11.12
CA THR A 31 -10.22 9.61 -10.86
C THR A 31 -9.58 10.60 -9.87
N VAL A 32 -8.75 10.11 -8.96
CA VAL A 32 -8.05 10.91 -7.97
C VAL A 32 -7.04 11.90 -8.58
N LEU A 33 -6.50 11.59 -9.77
CA LEU A 33 -5.51 12.43 -10.44
C LEU A 33 -6.11 13.73 -10.99
N ALA A 34 -7.41 13.73 -11.33
CA ALA A 34 -8.09 14.92 -11.87
C ALA A 34 -8.03 16.11 -10.89
N GLY A 35 -8.05 15.82 -9.58
CA GLY A 35 -7.93 16.83 -8.53
C GLY A 35 -6.51 17.01 -7.97
N HIS A 36 -5.55 16.19 -8.37
CA HIS A 36 -4.21 16.17 -7.77
C HIS A 36 -3.12 16.05 -8.84
N TYR A 37 -2.73 17.11 -9.53
CA TYR A 37 -3.34 18.43 -9.55
C TYR A 37 -3.72 18.77 -11.00
N PRO A 38 -4.75 19.60 -11.25
CA PRO A 38 -5.06 20.04 -12.61
C PRO A 38 -3.81 20.63 -13.31
N GLY A 39 -3.47 20.07 -14.48
CA GLY A 39 -2.26 20.45 -15.25
C GLY A 39 -0.94 19.82 -14.78
N PHE A 40 -0.90 19.23 -13.59
CA PHE A 40 0.27 18.53 -13.05
C PHE A 40 -0.17 17.30 -12.22
N PRO A 41 -0.62 16.22 -12.87
CA PRO A 41 -1.15 15.05 -12.18
C PRO A 41 -0.03 14.28 -11.46
N VAL A 42 -0.25 14.00 -10.19
CA VAL A 42 0.62 13.23 -9.29
C VAL A 42 -0.30 12.36 -8.44
N LEU A 43 0.07 11.11 -8.16
CA LEU A 43 -0.74 10.30 -7.25
C LEU A 43 -0.63 10.86 -5.81
N PRO A 44 -1.74 11.05 -5.08
CA PRO A 44 -1.66 11.41 -3.67
C PRO A 44 -0.88 10.39 -2.88
N ALA A 45 -0.01 10.88 -1.99
CA ALA A 45 0.86 10.05 -1.16
C ALA A 45 0.09 9.00 -0.33
N VAL A 46 -1.11 9.33 0.13
CA VAL A 46 -1.97 8.40 0.89
C VAL A 46 -2.40 7.17 0.08
N CYS A 47 -2.49 7.28 -1.25
CA CYS A 47 -2.78 6.12 -2.10
C CYS A 47 -1.68 5.06 -2.06
N LEU A 48 -0.44 5.42 -1.69
CA LEU A 48 0.64 4.45 -1.48
C LEU A 48 0.46 3.66 -0.18
N VAL A 49 -0.20 4.25 0.83
CA VAL A 49 -0.60 3.53 2.05
C VAL A 49 -1.72 2.55 1.72
N GLU A 50 -2.74 3.02 0.99
CA GLU A 50 -3.85 2.18 0.50
C GLU A 50 -3.36 1.02 -0.36
N ALA A 51 -2.35 1.24 -1.22
CA ALA A 51 -1.74 0.19 -2.03
C ALA A 51 -1.22 -0.98 -1.17
N VAL A 52 -0.57 -0.66 -0.05
CA VAL A 52 -0.05 -1.64 0.90
C VAL A 52 -1.18 -2.34 1.65
N ASP A 53 -2.21 -1.59 2.08
CA ASP A 53 -3.39 -2.14 2.76
C ASP A 53 -4.12 -3.16 1.87
N LEU A 54 -4.43 -2.80 0.63
CA LEU A 54 -5.08 -3.67 -0.36
C LEU A 54 -4.24 -4.91 -0.70
N ALA A 55 -2.91 -4.77 -0.76
CA ALA A 55 -2.01 -5.90 -1.01
C ALA A 55 -2.01 -6.90 0.16
N LEU A 56 -2.04 -6.40 1.40
CA LEU A 56 -2.08 -7.24 2.60
C LEU A 56 -3.43 -7.91 2.81
N ASP A 57 -4.54 -7.19 2.56
CA ASP A 57 -5.89 -7.77 2.61
C ASP A 57 -6.04 -8.91 1.60
N GLY A 58 -5.61 -8.69 0.35
CA GLY A 58 -5.63 -9.71 -0.70
C GLY A 58 -4.65 -10.88 -0.47
N ALA A 59 -3.62 -10.73 0.37
CA ALA A 59 -2.66 -11.79 0.65
C ALA A 59 -3.23 -12.91 1.54
N GLY A 60 -4.29 -12.63 2.31
CA GLY A 60 -4.94 -13.60 3.20
C GLY A 60 -4.04 -14.14 4.32
N ARG A 61 -2.99 -13.39 4.71
CA ARG A 61 -1.95 -13.89 5.64
C ARG A 61 -2.32 -13.79 7.12
N TRP A 62 -3.49 -13.25 7.44
CA TRP A 62 -3.89 -13.02 8.81
C TRP A 62 -4.42 -14.31 9.43
N GLU A 63 -3.57 -15.08 10.11
CA GLU A 63 -4.01 -16.22 10.93
C GLU A 63 -5.01 -15.81 12.03
N ARG A 64 -5.03 -14.53 12.38
CA ARG A 64 -5.79 -13.93 13.49
C ARG A 64 -7.19 -13.42 13.10
N GLY A 65 -7.70 -13.82 11.93
CA GLY A 65 -8.98 -13.33 11.41
C GLY A 65 -8.84 -11.99 10.67
N ARG A 66 -9.92 -11.21 10.58
CA ARG A 66 -9.90 -9.94 9.83
C ARG A 66 -9.06 -8.90 10.57
N MET A 67 -8.02 -8.41 9.92
CA MET A 67 -7.16 -7.34 10.43
C MET A 67 -7.52 -6.01 9.76
N ARG A 68 -7.28 -4.89 10.45
CA ARG A 68 -7.40 -3.55 9.88
C ARG A 68 -6.18 -2.72 10.23
N LEU A 69 -5.84 -1.79 9.34
CA LEU A 69 -4.87 -0.73 9.63
C LEU A 69 -5.36 0.09 10.82
N ALA A 70 -4.60 0.04 11.91
CA ALA A 70 -4.89 0.74 13.16
C ALA A 70 -4.06 2.01 13.31
N GLU A 71 -2.81 1.99 12.82
CA GLU A 71 -1.87 3.11 12.97
C GLU A 71 -0.89 3.18 11.80
N ILE A 72 -0.54 4.41 11.42
CA ILE A 72 0.62 4.71 10.57
C ILE A 72 1.75 5.17 11.49
N GLU A 73 2.61 4.24 11.91
CA GLU A 73 3.71 4.53 12.85
C GLU A 73 4.81 5.40 12.22
N SER A 74 4.98 5.31 10.90
CA SER A 74 5.86 6.20 10.14
C SER A 74 5.47 6.19 8.67
N SER A 75 5.46 7.37 8.05
CA SER A 75 5.37 7.54 6.61
C SER A 75 6.43 8.51 6.12
N ARG A 76 7.24 8.09 5.14
CA ARG A 76 8.15 8.98 4.41
C ARG A 76 7.84 8.87 2.92
N PHE A 77 7.49 9.99 2.31
CA PHE A 77 7.27 10.10 0.86
C PHE A 77 8.50 10.74 0.24
N LEU A 78 9.19 9.98 -0.60
CA LEU A 78 10.55 10.26 -1.06
C LEU A 78 10.58 10.79 -2.51
N GLY A 79 9.53 10.54 -3.28
CA GLY A 79 9.41 11.01 -4.65
C GLY A 79 7.97 10.95 -5.16
N PRO A 80 7.63 11.74 -6.18
CA PRO A 80 6.31 11.72 -6.76
C PRO A 80 6.08 10.42 -7.52
N VAL A 81 4.84 9.95 -7.49
CA VAL A 81 4.34 8.88 -8.37
C VAL A 81 3.45 9.51 -9.42
N LEU A 82 3.70 9.23 -10.68
CA LEU A 82 3.04 9.88 -11.81
C LEU A 82 2.06 8.92 -12.51
N PRO A 83 1.12 9.46 -13.30
CA PRO A 83 0.32 8.67 -14.22
C PRO A 83 1.18 7.74 -15.09
N GLY A 84 0.79 6.47 -15.16
CA GLY A 84 1.48 5.43 -15.93
C GLY A 84 2.63 4.73 -15.20
N ASP A 85 3.00 5.15 -13.99
CA ASP A 85 4.06 4.49 -13.22
C ASP A 85 3.61 3.08 -12.79
N ASP A 86 4.51 2.10 -12.96
CA ASP A 86 4.38 0.78 -12.36
C ASP A 86 5.01 0.79 -10.96
N LEU A 87 4.24 0.35 -9.96
CA LEU A 87 4.63 0.28 -8.56
C LEU A 87 5.02 -1.14 -8.18
N THR A 88 6.14 -1.26 -7.46
CA THR A 88 6.53 -2.47 -6.74
C THR A 88 6.51 -2.18 -5.25
N LEU A 89 5.79 -3.01 -4.50
CA LEU A 89 5.67 -2.94 -3.05
C LEU A 89 6.43 -4.13 -2.47
N THR A 90 7.47 -3.86 -1.68
CA THR A 90 8.14 -4.87 -0.87
C THR A 90 7.71 -4.68 0.57
N MET A 91 7.08 -5.69 1.16
CA MET A 91 6.41 -5.61 2.45
C MET A 91 6.90 -6.74 3.35
N THR A 92 7.42 -6.42 4.52
CA THR A 92 7.76 -7.40 5.56
C THR A 92 6.71 -7.34 6.66
N VAL A 93 6.13 -8.49 7.02
CA VAL A 93 5.01 -8.59 7.96
C VAL A 93 5.42 -9.44 9.16
N GLU A 94 5.47 -8.81 10.33
CA GLU A 94 6.01 -9.40 11.55
C GLU A 94 5.06 -9.17 12.74
N PRO A 95 4.92 -10.13 13.68
CA PRO A 95 4.20 -9.89 14.93
C PRO A 95 4.75 -8.66 15.66
N SER A 96 3.87 -7.80 16.18
CA SER A 96 4.30 -6.73 17.07
C SER A 96 4.59 -7.29 18.47
N HIS A 97 5.60 -6.77 19.15
CA HIS A 97 5.85 -7.08 20.56
C HIS A 97 4.67 -6.67 21.49
N ALA A 98 3.75 -5.84 21.01
CA ALA A 98 2.55 -5.39 21.72
C ALA A 98 1.31 -6.21 21.29
N GLY A 99 1.12 -7.39 21.89
CA GLY A 99 -0.16 -8.12 21.87
C GLY A 99 -0.61 -8.67 20.51
N ASP A 100 -1.88 -8.42 20.17
CA ASP A 100 -2.62 -8.93 18.99
C ASP A 100 -2.37 -8.14 17.69
N ALA A 101 -1.34 -7.30 17.68
CA ALA A 101 -0.99 -6.47 16.54
C ALA A 101 0.07 -7.10 15.65
N VAL A 102 0.04 -6.75 14.37
CA VAL A 102 1.04 -7.12 13.38
C VAL A 102 1.57 -5.86 12.73
N ARG A 103 2.89 -5.75 12.60
CA ARG A 103 3.55 -4.64 11.95
C ARG A 103 3.89 -5.00 10.51
N CYS A 104 3.62 -4.08 9.60
CA CYS A 104 4.12 -4.14 8.23
C CYS A 104 5.14 -3.01 8.02
N THR A 105 6.35 -3.37 7.62
CA THR A 105 7.32 -2.43 7.06
C THR A 105 7.30 -2.55 5.56
N ALA A 106 7.02 -1.46 4.85
CA ALA A 106 6.89 -1.47 3.40
C ALA A 106 7.78 -0.42 2.72
N THR A 107 8.39 -0.81 1.60
CA THR A 107 8.98 0.13 0.63
C THR A 107 8.16 0.06 -0.65
N VAL A 108 7.68 1.22 -1.09
CA VAL A 108 6.99 1.38 -2.37
C VAL A 108 7.94 2.06 -3.33
N SER A 109 8.21 1.42 -4.47
CA SER A 109 9.10 1.93 -5.50
C SER A 109 8.32 2.11 -6.81
N ALA A 110 8.60 3.21 -7.50
CA ALA A 110 8.18 3.43 -8.89
C ALA A 110 9.41 3.28 -9.82
N GLY A 111 9.20 3.37 -11.14
CA GLY A 111 10.30 3.29 -12.13
C GLY A 111 11.46 4.29 -11.91
N ARG A 112 11.24 5.32 -11.09
CA ARG A 112 12.22 6.38 -10.77
C ARG A 112 12.98 6.13 -9.45
N GLY A 113 12.66 5.06 -8.73
CA GLY A 113 13.24 4.72 -7.42
C GLY A 113 12.20 4.68 -6.29
N PRO A 114 12.66 4.67 -5.02
CA PRO A 114 11.76 4.64 -3.87
C PRO A 114 10.83 5.85 -3.84
N ALA A 115 9.52 5.60 -3.81
CA ALA A 115 8.48 6.61 -3.69
C ALA A 115 8.02 6.78 -2.24
N ALA A 116 7.96 5.69 -1.47
CA ALA A 116 7.61 5.75 -0.06
C ALA A 116 8.29 4.67 0.80
N ARG A 117 8.46 4.99 2.08
CA ARG A 117 8.76 4.03 3.15
C ARG A 117 7.72 4.16 4.24
N LEU A 118 7.08 3.06 4.59
CA LEU A 118 5.94 3.01 5.49
C LEU A 118 6.20 2.00 6.61
N ARG A 119 5.74 2.33 7.82
CA ARG A 119 5.51 1.37 8.90
C ARG A 119 4.07 1.50 9.35
N LEU A 120 3.35 0.39 9.25
CA LEU A 120 1.92 0.31 9.45
C LEU A 120 1.65 -0.73 10.53
N LEU A 121 0.77 -0.42 11.48
CA LEU A 121 0.35 -1.35 12.52
C LEU A 121 -1.08 -1.80 12.23
N TYR A 122 -1.28 -3.10 12.18
CA TYR A 122 -2.57 -3.75 11.99
C TYR A 122 -3.02 -4.42 13.27
N ARG A 123 -4.33 -4.40 13.54
CA ARG A 123 -4.95 -5.09 14.68
C ARG A 123 -6.13 -5.94 14.24
N ALA A 124 -6.39 -6.99 15.00
CA ALA A 124 -7.58 -7.82 14.81
C ALA A 124 -8.83 -6.98 15.08
N VAL A 125 -9.82 -7.10 14.21
CA VAL A 125 -11.14 -6.50 14.45
C VAL A 125 -11.95 -7.53 15.23
N GLN A 126 -12.42 -7.16 16.42
CA GLN A 126 -13.39 -8.00 17.13
C GLN A 126 -14.67 -8.10 16.29
N PRO A 127 -15.27 -9.30 16.18
CA PRO A 127 -16.48 -9.52 15.39
C PRO A 127 -17.67 -8.68 15.89
#